data_AF-A0AAQ2EQJ4-F1
#
_entry.id   AF-A0AAQ2EQJ4-F1
#
_cell.length_a   1.000
_cell.length_b   1.000
_cell.length_c   1.000
_cell.angle_alpha   90.00
_cell.angle_beta   90.00
_cell.angle_gamma   90.00
#
_symmetry.space_group_name_H-M   'P 1'
#
loop_
_entity.id
_entity.type
_entity.pdbx_description
1 polymer ?
#
loop_
_entity_poly.entity_id
_entity_poly.type
_entity_poly.pdbx_seq_one_letter_code
_entity_poly.pdbx_strand_id
1 'polypeptide(L)' 'KLTMPLQYEPIMNREAMRQHMFEYIEIDYNKKRRHSAIGYLSPERFEQLNIA' A
#
# COMPACT_ATOMS: atom_id res chain seq x y z
N LYS A 1 -20.44 -15.43 25.11
CA LYS A 1 -19.74 -14.21 24.68
C LYS A 1 -18.34 -14.62 24.21
N LEU A 2 -18.11 -14.72 22.90
CA LEU A 2 -16.78 -14.92 22.33
C LEU A 2 -16.22 -13.54 22.02
N THR A 3 -15.44 -12.97 22.95
CA THR A 3 -14.65 -11.78 22.65
C THR A 3 -13.28 -12.30 22.22
N MET A 4 -13.00 -12.27 20.92
CA MET A 4 -11.65 -12.57 20.42
C MET A 4 -10.71 -11.50 20.98
N PRO A 5 -9.59 -11.88 21.65
CA PRO A 5 -8.63 -10.89 22.10
C PRO A 5 -8.02 -10.22 20.86
N LEU A 6 -8.09 -8.90 20.81
CA LEU A 6 -7.35 -8.11 19.84
C LEU A 6 -5.86 -8.24 20.20
N GLN A 7 -5.14 -9.07 19.46
CA GLN A 7 -3.69 -9.16 19.55
C GLN A 7 -3.12 -7.89 18.90
N TYR A 8 -2.63 -6.95 19.71
CA TYR A 8 -1.92 -5.78 19.20
C TYR A 8 -0.47 -6.13 18.98
N GLU A 9 0.05 -5.79 17.80
CA GLU A 9 1.49 -5.76 17.58
C GLU A 9 2.12 -4.58 18.30
N PRO A 10 3.37 -4.71 18.78
CA PRO A 10 4.07 -3.61 19.44
C PRO A 10 4.19 -2.40 18.50
N ILE A 11 4.02 -1.20 19.05
CA ILE A 11 4.12 0.05 18.29
C ILE A 11 5.57 0.21 17.81
N MET A 12 5.73 0.27 16.49
CA MET A 12 7.02 0.49 15.85
C MET A 12 7.51 1.93 16.08
N ASN A 13 8.83 2.12 16.09
CA ASN A 13 9.41 3.46 16.08
C ASN A 13 9.09 4.16 14.74
N ARG A 14 9.28 5.48 14.70
CA ARG A 14 8.90 6.31 13.55
C ARG A 14 9.60 5.90 12.25
N GLU A 15 10.86 5.47 12.31
CA GLU A 15 11.62 5.09 11.12
C GLU A 15 11.13 3.76 10.55
N ALA A 16 10.94 2.76 11.41
CA ALA A 16 10.38 1.46 11.03
C ALA A 16 8.96 1.62 10.44
N MET A 17 8.10 2.43 11.06
CA MET A 17 6.77 2.75 10.51
C MET A 17 6.86 3.36 9.11
N ARG A 18 7.78 4.31 8.89
CA ARG A 18 7.95 4.95 7.57
C ARG A 18 8.39 3.95 6.52
N GLN A 19 9.32 3.06 6.86
CA GLN A 19 9.79 2.02 5.94
C GLN A 19 8.66 1.04 5.58
N HIS A 20 7.93 0.54 6.58
CA HIS A 20 6.80 -0.37 6.35
C HIS A 20 5.68 0.29 5.53
N MET A 21 5.37 1.57 5.78
CA MET A 21 4.39 2.30 4.97
C MET A 21 4.87 2.51 3.54
N PHE A 22 6.14 2.85 3.34
CA PHE A 22 6.71 2.99 2.01
C PHE A 22 6.63 1.67 1.23
N GLU A 23 7.04 0.57 1.86
CA GLU A 23 6.98 -0.77 1.27
C GLU A 23 5.55 -1.14 0.86
N TYR A 24 4.59 -0.94 1.78
CA TYR A 24 3.19 -1.20 1.49
C TYR A 24 2.67 -0.32 0.34
N ILE A 25 3.00 0.98 0.31
CA ILE A 25 2.51 1.90 -0.72
C ILE A 25 3.09 1.50 -2.09
N GLU A 26 4.40 1.35 -2.21
CA GLU A 26 5.07 1.16 -3.50
C GLU A 26 5.00 -0.27 -4.02
N ILE A 27 5.19 -1.25 -3.14
CA ILE A 27 5.33 -2.65 -3.55
C ILE A 27 3.96 -3.32 -3.67
N ASP A 28 3.02 -2.97 -2.79
CA ASP A 28 1.70 -3.62 -2.75
C ASP A 28 0.57 -2.76 -3.29
N TYR A 29 0.40 -1.56 -2.74
CA TYR A 29 -0.80 -0.76 -2.94
C TYR A 29 -0.85 -0.16 -4.34
N ASN A 30 0.22 0.54 -4.75
CA ASN A 30 0.33 1.18 -6.05
C ASN A 30 0.28 0.16 -7.21
N LYS A 31 0.67 -1.09 -6.99
CA LYS A 31 0.55 -2.16 -8.00
C LYS A 31 -0.88 -2.65 -8.19
N LYS A 32 -1.66 -2.70 -7.10
CA LYS A 32 -2.99 -3.33 -7.08
C LYS A 32 -4.13 -2.33 -7.24
N ARG A 33 -4.01 -1.10 -6.73
CA ARG A 33 -5.07 -0.09 -6.78
C ARG A 33 -5.33 0.31 -8.22
N ARG A 34 -6.60 0.31 -8.64
CA ARG A 34 -7.05 0.85 -9.92
C ARG A 34 -7.70 2.20 -9.72
N HIS A 35 -7.49 3.11 -10.67
CA HIS A 35 -8.06 4.45 -10.60
C HIS A 35 -8.85 4.79 -11.86
N SER A 36 -10.12 5.17 -11.71
CA SER A 36 -11.05 5.38 -12.83
C SER A 36 -10.59 6.48 -13.78
N ALA A 37 -9.99 7.55 -13.25
CA ALA A 37 -9.49 8.67 -14.07
C ALA A 37 -8.33 8.30 -15.02
N ILE A 38 -7.64 7.17 -14.79
CA ILE A 38 -6.54 6.68 -15.64
C ILE A 38 -6.91 5.36 -16.32
N GLY A 39 -8.20 5.18 -16.64
CA GLY A 39 -8.67 3.99 -17.37
C GLY A 39 -8.64 2.70 -16.55
N TYR A 40 -8.80 2.81 -15.22
CA TYR A 40 -8.70 1.67 -14.30
C TYR A 40 -7.34 0.95 -14.33
N LEU A 41 -6.29 1.65 -14.73
CA LEU A 41 -4.93 1.19 -14.59
C LEU A 41 -4.44 1.40 -13.16
N SER A 42 -3.41 0.65 -12.79
CA SER A 42 -2.64 0.94 -11.59
C SER A 42 -1.68 2.10 -11.85
N PRO A 43 -1.35 2.92 -10.82
CA PRO A 43 -0.34 3.97 -10.94
C PRO A 43 0.95 3.49 -11.62
N GLU A 44 1.51 2.36 -11.18
CA GLU A 44 2.71 1.76 -11.79
C GLU A 44 2.54 1.48 -13.29
N ARG A 45 1.41 0.87 -13.69
CA ARG A 45 1.14 0.59 -15.11
C ARG A 45 0.94 1.84 -15.93
N PHE A 46 0.29 2.85 -15.35
CA PHE A 46 0.10 4.13 -16.01
C PHE A 46 1.45 4.81 -16.24
N GLU A 47 2.35 4.84 -15.26
CA GLU A 47 3.70 5.36 -15.43
C GLU A 47 4.49 4.58 -16.50
N GLN A 48 4.45 3.24 -16.48
CA GLN A 48 5.12 2.40 -17.49
C GLN A 48 4.66 2.68 -18.93
N LEU A 49 3.38 3.03 -19.13
CA LEU A 49 2.86 3.38 -20.47
C LEU A 49 3.24 4.80 -20.90
N ASN A 50 3.56 5.68 -19.96
CA ASN A 50 3.91 7.09 -20.23
C ASN A 50 5.43 7.33 -20.33
N ILE A 51 6.25 6.36 -19.92
CA ILE A 51 7.69 6.38 -20.15
C ILE A 51 7.94 5.93 -21.61
N ALA A 52 7.95 6.89 -22.52
CA ALA A 52 8.40 6.74 -23.91
C ALA A 52 9.91 6.99 -24.02
#